data_AF-A0A1H8JEF5-F1
#
_entry.id   AF-A0A1H8JEF5-F1
#
_cell.length_a   1.000
_cell.length_b   1.000
_cell.length_c   1.000
_cell.angle_alpha   90.00
_cell.angle_beta   90.00
_cell.angle_gamma   90.00
#
_symmetry.space_group_name_H-M   'P 1'
#
loop_
_entity.id
_entity.type
_entity.pdbx_description
1 polymer ?
#
loop_
_entity_poly.entity_id
_entity_poly.type
_entity_poly.pdbx_seq_one_letter_code
_entity_poly.pdbx_strand_id
1 'polypeptide(L)' 'MPENLLTDLKVRSAKSTDRDWKLSDGGGLFLLVKPTGGKLWR' A
#
# COMPACT_ATOMS: atom_id res chain seq x y z
N MET A 1 -15.40 -9.30 9.14
CA MET A 1 -14.44 -8.29 9.64
C MET A 1 -13.38 -8.08 8.58
N PRO A 2 -12.93 -6.86 8.25
CA PRO A 2 -11.85 -6.70 7.28
C PRO A 2 -10.57 -7.31 7.85
N GLU A 3 -10.04 -8.34 7.18
CA GLU A 3 -8.89 -9.12 7.65
C GLU A 3 -7.53 -8.47 7.32
N ASN A 4 -7.52 -7.37 6.54
CA ASN A 4 -6.29 -6.74 6.04
C ASN A 4 -6.25 -5.23 6.29
N LEU A 5 -6.54 -4.77 7.51
CA LEU A 5 -6.33 -3.37 7.85
C LEU A 5 -4.82 -3.03 7.84
N LEU A 6 -4.44 -2.03 7.07
CA LEU A 6 -3.13 -1.41 7.12
C LEU A 6 -3.02 -0.51 8.34
N THR A 7 -1.81 -0.47 8.89
CA THR A 7 -1.46 0.47 9.94
C THR A 7 -0.62 1.59 9.35
N ASP A 8 -0.62 2.76 10.01
CA ASP A 8 0.29 3.86 9.65
C ASP A 8 1.75 3.37 9.54
N LEU A 9 2.18 2.49 10.46
CA LEU A 9 3.52 1.91 10.41
C LEU A 9 3.77 1.09 9.14
N LYS A 10 2.82 0.23 8.71
CA LYS A 10 2.94 -0.54 7.47
C LYS A 10 2.97 0.36 6.23
N VAL A 11 2.16 1.42 6.20
CA VAL A 11 2.13 2.40 5.11
C VAL A 11 3.46 3.15 5.02
N ARG A 12 4.02 3.58 6.15
CA ARG A 12 5.31 4.28 6.21
C ARG A 12 6.48 3.37 5.83
N SER A 13 6.48 2.11 6.27
CA SER A 13 7.56 1.18 6.02
C SER A 13 7.58 0.62 4.59
N ALA A 14 6.46 0.65 3.87
CA ALA A 14 6.37 0.18 2.49
C ALA A 14 7.44 0.83 1.59
N LYS A 15 8.20 0.00 0.87
CA LYS A 15 9.31 0.41 0.01
C LYS A 15 8.93 0.30 -1.46
N SER A 16 9.45 1.21 -2.27
CA SER A 16 9.38 1.06 -3.72
C SER A 16 10.14 -0.19 -4.16
N THR A 17 9.67 -0.79 -5.24
CA THR A 17 10.35 -1.88 -5.95
C THR A 17 10.58 -1.45 -7.40
N ASP A 18 11.02 -2.38 -8.25
CA ASP A 18 11.22 -2.19 -9.70
C ASP A 18 9.91 -1.98 -10.48
N ARG A 19 8.75 -2.25 -9.87
CA ARG A 19 7.43 -2.11 -10.48
C ARG A 19 6.37 -1.64 -9.48
N ASP A 20 5.25 -1.15 -10.00
CA ASP A 20 4.09 -0.81 -9.17
C ASP A 20 3.60 -2.04 -8.41
N TRP A 21 3.32 -1.89 -7.11
CA TRP A 21 2.77 -2.96 -6.29
C TRP A 21 1.75 -2.44 -5.28
N LYS A 22 0.85 -3.34 -4.83
CA LYS A 22 -0.33 -2.99 -4.04
C LYS A 22 -0.24 -3.52 -2.61
N LEU A 23 -0.58 -2.67 -1.65
CA LEU A 23 -0.82 -3.03 -0.25
C LEU A 23 -2.32 -2.90 0.03
N SER A 24 -3.04 -4.01 0.18
CA SER A 24 -4.49 -4.00 0.39
C SER A 24 -4.84 -3.57 1.82
N ASP A 25 -5.82 -2.67 1.95
CA ASP A 25 -6.44 -2.25 3.22
C ASP A 25 -7.80 -2.95 3.48
N GLY A 26 -8.27 -3.72 2.50
CA GLY A 26 -9.58 -4.37 2.51
C GLY A 26 -10.67 -3.54 1.82
N GLY A 27 -11.81 -4.18 1.51
CA GLY A 27 -12.94 -3.52 0.86
C GLY A 27 -12.65 -2.95 -0.54
N GLY A 28 -11.55 -3.37 -1.18
CA GLY A 28 -11.10 -2.85 -2.47
C GLY A 28 -10.16 -1.64 -2.37
N LEU A 29 -9.98 -1.05 -1.18
CA LEU A 29 -9.00 0.01 -0.94
C LEU A 29 -7.58 -0.56 -0.87
N PHE A 30 -6.63 0.09 -1.52
CA PHE A 30 -5.22 -0.28 -1.44
C PHE A 30 -4.28 0.93 -1.57
N LEU A 31 -3.08 0.78 -1.01
CA LEU A 31 -1.95 1.67 -1.26
C LEU A 31 -1.18 1.18 -2.49
N LEU A 32 -1.13 1.98 -3.55
CA LEU A 32 -0.26 1.79 -4.69
C LEU A 32 1.11 2.40 -4.39
N VAL A 33 2.14 1.57 -4.38
CA VAL A 33 3.53 1.99 -4.20
C VAL A 33 4.22 1.96 -5.56
N LYS A 34 4.71 3.11 -6.02
CA LYS A 34 5.36 3.26 -7.33
C LYS A 34 6.88 3.08 -7.20
N PRO A 35 7.59 2.68 -8.29
CA PRO A 35 9.05 2.65 -8.32
C PRO A 35 9.72 3.98 -7.97
N THR A 36 9.05 5.10 -8.26
CA THR A 36 9.51 6.46 -7.93
C THR A 36 9.47 6.77 -6.43
N GLY A 37 8.99 5.86 -5.58
CA GLY A 37 8.81 6.07 -4.14
C GLY A 37 7.47 6.71 -3.76
N GLY A 38 6.68 7.15 -4.74
CA GLY A 38 5.34 7.68 -4.52
C GLY A 38 4.40 6.61 -3.95
N LYS A 39 3.55 7.02 -2.99
CA LYS A 39 2.53 6.17 -2.37
C LYS A 39 1.16 6.83 -2.56
N LEU A 40 0.20 6.11 -3.14
CA LEU A 40 -1.10 6.66 -3.54
C LEU A 40 -2.23 5.74 -3.09
N TRP A 41 -3.30 6.29 -2.52
CA TRP A 41 -4.52 5.52 -2.25
C TRP A 41 -5.35 5.34 -3.53
N ARG A 42 -5.88 4.14 -3.74
CA ARG A 42 -6.67 3.72 -4.90
C ARG A 42 -7.72 2.68 -4.52
#